data_AF-A0A1E3VNJ2-F1
#
_entry.id   AF-A0A1E3VNJ2-F1
#
_cell.length_a   1.000
_cell.length_b   1.000
_cell.length_c   1.000
_cell.angle_alpha   90.00
_cell.angle_beta   90.00
_cell.angle_gamma   90.00
#
_symmetry.space_group_name_H-M   'P 1'
#
loop_
_entity.id
_entity.type
_entity.pdbx_description
1 polymer ?
#
loop_
_entity_poly.entity_id
_entity_poly.type
_entity_poly.pdbx_seq_one_letter_code
_entity_poly.pdbx_strand_id
1 'polypeptide(L)'
;MITPFAIFGATHNRFSSDVREIFRSDDPAFVQLDLLNERFPASQPDLQIVTESETPFNTKDLEALRALRDNLLKIDGVTGVLSMFTAVTAPEDEDAESLPVFPKTSRNSKTTTPREKR
;
A
#
# COMPACT_ATOMS: atom_id res chain seq x y z
N MET A 1 -36.64 -38.10 5.65
CA MET A 1 -35.75 -37.37 6.57
C MET A 1 -34.48 -36.82 5.90
N ILE A 2 -34.49 -36.49 4.60
CA ILE A 2 -33.26 -36.01 3.91
C ILE A 2 -33.19 -34.47 3.92
N THR A 3 -34.34 -33.81 3.96
CA THR A 3 -34.50 -32.34 3.96
C THR A 3 -33.77 -31.60 5.09
N PRO A 4 -33.83 -32.01 6.38
CA PRO A 4 -33.12 -31.29 7.43
C PRO A 4 -31.60 -31.42 7.31
N PHE A 5 -31.09 -32.57 6.85
CA PHE A 5 -29.65 -32.76 6.60
C PHE A 5 -29.16 -31.96 5.39
N ALA A 6 -30.00 -31.81 4.36
CA ALA A 6 -29.68 -30.96 3.21
C ALA A 6 -29.61 -29.47 3.60
N ILE A 7 -30.52 -29.00 4.46
CA ILE A 7 -30.49 -27.62 5.00
C ILE A 7 -29.22 -27.41 5.84
N PHE A 8 -28.88 -28.37 6.71
CA PHE A 8 -27.66 -28.29 7.51
C PHE A 8 -26.39 -28.26 6.64
N GLY A 9 -26.32 -29.10 5.60
CA GLY A 9 -25.22 -29.08 4.63
C GLY A 9 -25.11 -27.75 3.88
N ALA A 10 -26.24 -27.16 3.49
CA ALA A 10 -26.26 -25.86 2.83
C ALA A 10 -25.73 -24.71 3.72
N THR A 11 -25.95 -24.78 5.04
CA THR A 11 -25.40 -23.80 5.99
C THR A 11 -23.89 -23.92 6.22
N HIS A 12 -23.27 -25.04 5.81
CA HIS A 12 -21.83 -25.27 5.98
C HIS A 12 -21.00 -24.94 4.73
N ASN A 13 -21.65 -24.43 3.68
CA ASN A 13 -20.98 -24.13 2.43
C ASN A 13 -20.07 -22.90 2.59
N ARG A 14 -18.75 -23.09 2.39
CA ARG A 14 -17.76 -22.00 2.42
C ARG A 14 -17.41 -21.61 0.99
N PHE A 15 -17.60 -20.35 0.66
CA PHE A 15 -17.15 -19.76 -0.60
C PHE A 15 -15.83 -19.06 -0.34
N SER A 16 -14.77 -19.48 -1.01
CA SER A 16 -13.54 -18.68 -1.08
C SER A 16 -13.60 -17.78 -2.29
N SER A 17 -13.17 -16.54 -2.11
CA SER A 17 -12.95 -15.58 -3.19
C SER A 17 -11.52 -15.61 -3.75
N ASP A 18 -10.66 -16.50 -3.24
CA ASP A 18 -9.26 -16.59 -3.72
C ASP A 18 -9.15 -17.56 -4.90
N VAL A 19 -8.77 -17.03 -6.07
CA VAL A 19 -8.51 -17.81 -7.28
C VAL A 19 -7.44 -18.89 -7.03
N ARG A 20 -6.50 -18.68 -6.09
CA ARG A 20 -5.48 -19.69 -5.73
C ARG A 20 -6.06 -20.93 -5.08
N GLU A 21 -7.28 -20.87 -4.54
CA GLU A 21 -7.95 -22.04 -3.98
C GLU A 21 -8.16 -23.15 -5.02
N ILE A 22 -8.36 -22.79 -6.29
CA ILE A 22 -8.49 -23.77 -7.39
C ILE A 22 -7.19 -24.50 -7.70
N PHE A 23 -6.05 -23.96 -7.24
CA PHE A 23 -4.71 -24.52 -7.43
C PHE A 23 -4.15 -25.16 -6.15
N ARG A 24 -4.97 -25.34 -5.09
CA ARG A 24 -4.54 -26.08 -3.90
C ARG A 24 -4.08 -27.48 -4.29
N SER A 25 -2.91 -27.87 -3.78
CA SER A 25 -2.35 -29.20 -3.97
C SER A 25 -1.60 -29.66 -2.73
N ASP A 26 -1.50 -30.98 -2.55
CA ASP A 26 -0.68 -31.60 -1.49
C ASP A 26 0.82 -31.60 -1.85
N ASP A 27 1.22 -30.86 -2.88
CA ASP A 27 2.61 -30.74 -3.28
C ASP A 27 3.43 -30.04 -2.17
N PRO A 28 4.59 -30.59 -1.76
CA PRO A 28 5.42 -30.00 -0.73
C PRO A 28 5.84 -28.54 -1.00
N ALA A 29 5.97 -28.13 -2.26
CA ALA A 29 6.27 -26.75 -2.63
C ALA A 29 5.06 -25.83 -2.40
N PHE A 30 3.84 -26.31 -2.69
CA PHE A 30 2.61 -25.56 -2.42
C PHE A 30 2.41 -25.33 -0.92
N VAL A 31 2.59 -26.38 -0.11
CA VAL A 31 2.47 -26.29 1.36
C VAL A 31 3.46 -25.28 1.95
N GLN A 32 4.72 -25.28 1.46
CA GLN A 32 5.71 -24.31 1.91
C GLN A 32 5.36 -22.87 1.50
N LEU A 33 4.86 -22.67 0.28
CA LEU A 33 4.39 -21.37 -0.18
C LEU A 33 3.20 -20.87 0.65
N ASP A 34 2.26 -21.75 0.98
CA ASP A 34 1.08 -21.43 1.80
C ASP A 34 1.49 -21.00 3.21
N LEU A 35 2.39 -21.74 3.85
CA LEU A 35 2.97 -21.38 5.15
C LEU A 35 3.72 -20.03 5.12
N LEU A 36 4.44 -19.76 4.02
CA LEU A 36 5.15 -18.49 3.87
C LEU A 36 4.15 -17.33 3.72
N ASN A 37 3.08 -17.51 2.97
CA ASN A 37 2.02 -16.50 2.80
C ASN A 37 1.22 -16.29 4.09
N GLU A 38 0.97 -17.33 4.87
CA GLU A 38 0.30 -17.19 6.18
C GLU A 38 1.17 -16.40 7.17
N ARG A 39 2.49 -16.65 7.16
CA ARG A 39 3.44 -16.00 8.07
C ARG A 39 3.85 -14.60 7.60
N PHE A 40 3.90 -14.39 6.30
CA PHE A 40 4.23 -13.13 5.64
C PHE A 40 3.15 -12.81 4.61
N PRO A 41 1.96 -12.39 5.05
CA PRO A 41 0.90 -12.01 4.12
C PRO A 41 1.45 -10.93 3.19
N ALA A 42 1.60 -11.28 1.91
CA ALA A 42 2.17 -10.39 0.92
C ALA A 42 1.32 -9.11 0.85
N SER A 43 1.89 -7.97 1.21
CA SER A 43 1.28 -6.67 0.92
C SER A 43 1.59 -6.28 -0.53
N GLN A 44 1.17 -7.12 -1.49
CA GLN A 44 1.23 -6.71 -2.87
C GLN A 44 0.17 -5.63 -3.10
N PRO A 45 0.51 -4.52 -3.77
CA PRO A 45 -0.51 -3.55 -4.15
C PRO A 45 -1.54 -4.24 -5.04
N ASP A 46 -2.82 -4.15 -4.67
CA ASP A 46 -3.91 -4.73 -5.45
C ASP A 46 -4.07 -4.07 -6.83
N LEU A 47 -3.56 -2.83 -6.97
CA LEU A 47 -3.63 -2.03 -8.19
C LEU A 47 -2.28 -1.35 -8.49
N GLN A 48 -1.82 -1.48 -9.74
CA GLN A 48 -0.65 -0.76 -10.24
C GLN A 48 -1.10 0.29 -11.28
N ILE A 49 -0.71 1.54 -11.05
CA ILE A 49 -0.97 2.65 -11.97
C ILE A 49 0.36 3.06 -12.62
N VAL A 50 0.41 3.03 -13.95
CA VAL A 50 1.55 3.47 -14.75
C VAL A 50 1.15 4.73 -15.51
N THR A 51 1.99 5.76 -15.43
CA THR A 51 1.73 7.07 -16.05
C THR A 51 2.83 7.39 -17.06
N GLU A 52 2.45 7.98 -18.19
CA GLU A 52 3.36 8.41 -19.25
C GLU A 52 3.38 9.95 -19.36
N SER A 53 4.52 10.51 -19.76
CA SER A 53 4.69 11.94 -20.06
C SER A 53 5.78 12.11 -21.11
N GLU A 54 5.65 13.13 -21.96
CA GLU A 54 6.70 13.55 -22.90
C GLU A 54 7.96 14.09 -22.18
N THR A 55 7.80 14.67 -20.98
CA THR A 55 8.89 15.23 -20.18
C THR A 55 8.80 14.77 -18.73
N PRO A 56 9.05 13.47 -18.46
CA PRO A 56 8.86 12.89 -17.14
C PRO A 56 9.72 13.61 -16.10
N PHE A 57 9.20 13.67 -14.86
CA PHE A 57 9.84 14.32 -13.71
C PHE A 57 10.00 15.83 -13.78
N ASN A 58 9.33 16.53 -14.71
CA ASN A 58 9.18 17.97 -14.60
C ASN A 58 8.33 18.34 -13.35
N THR A 59 8.41 19.59 -12.88
CA THR A 59 7.70 20.04 -11.67
C THR A 59 6.19 19.81 -11.75
N LYS A 60 5.57 20.08 -12.91
CA LYS A 60 4.13 19.95 -13.12
C LYS A 60 3.69 18.49 -13.02
N ASP A 61 4.45 17.57 -13.60
CA ASP A 61 4.18 16.13 -13.59
C ASP A 61 4.35 15.57 -12.18
N LEU A 62 5.39 16.00 -11.45
CA LEU A 62 5.60 15.61 -10.06
C LEU A 62 4.47 16.12 -9.14
N GLU A 63 3.98 17.35 -9.37
CA GLU A 63 2.81 17.88 -8.66
C GLU A 63 1.54 17.09 -8.97
N ALA A 64 1.32 16.74 -10.24
CA ALA A 64 0.18 15.92 -10.66
C ALA A 64 0.23 14.51 -10.04
N LEU A 65 1.40 13.86 -10.03
CA LEU A 65 1.60 12.56 -9.40
C LEU A 65 1.39 12.62 -7.87
N ARG A 66 1.85 13.71 -7.22
CA ARG A 66 1.61 13.92 -5.79
C ARG A 66 0.11 14.10 -5.51
N ALA A 67 -0.57 14.92 -6.31
CA ALA A 67 -2.01 15.11 -6.21
C ALA A 67 -2.79 13.81 -6.43
N LEU A 68 -2.38 12.99 -7.40
CA LEU A 68 -2.95 11.67 -7.65
C LEU A 68 -2.83 10.79 -6.40
N ARG A 69 -1.62 10.66 -5.82
CA ARG A 69 -1.39 9.92 -4.57
C ARG A 69 -2.31 10.39 -3.46
N ASP A 70 -2.36 11.71 -3.23
CA ASP A 70 -3.15 12.30 -2.14
C ASP A 70 -4.65 12.15 -2.37
N ASN A 71 -5.10 12.09 -3.61
CA ASN A 71 -6.50 11.84 -3.93
C ASN A 71 -6.88 10.36 -3.77
N LEU A 72 -6.00 9.43 -4.15
CA LEU A 72 -6.22 7.99 -3.92
C LEU A 72 -6.35 7.67 -2.43
N LEU A 73 -5.51 8.29 -1.58
CA LEU A 73 -5.58 8.12 -0.12
C LEU A 73 -6.89 8.64 0.51
N LYS A 74 -7.72 9.39 -0.22
CA LYS A 74 -9.03 9.87 0.26
C LYS A 74 -10.18 8.95 -0.14
N ILE A 75 -9.94 7.98 -1.02
CA ILE A 75 -10.97 7.04 -1.47
C ILE A 75 -11.20 6.01 -0.36
N ASP A 76 -12.47 5.77 -0.02
CA ASP A 76 -12.83 4.78 0.99
C ASP A 76 -12.40 3.37 0.54
N GLY A 77 -11.85 2.60 1.48
CA GLY A 77 -11.25 1.29 1.21
C GLY A 77 -9.79 1.31 0.74
N VAL A 78 -9.19 2.46 0.42
CA VAL A 78 -7.75 2.55 0.16
C VAL A 78 -6.99 2.58 1.49
N THR A 79 -6.29 1.48 1.80
CA THR A 79 -5.50 1.34 3.03
C THR A 79 -4.10 1.95 2.92
N GLY A 80 -3.58 2.12 1.71
CA GLY A 80 -2.27 2.72 1.47
C GLY A 80 -1.98 2.92 -0.01
N VAL A 81 -1.04 3.83 -0.31
CA VAL A 81 -0.56 4.08 -1.67
C VAL A 81 0.97 4.08 -1.65
N LEU A 82 1.57 3.07 -2.28
CA LEU A 82 3.02 2.99 -2.47
C LEU A 82 3.41 3.84 -3.69
N SER A 83 4.32 4.79 -3.50
CA SER A 83 4.76 5.73 -4.54
C SER A 83 6.18 6.22 -4.27
N MET A 84 6.84 6.87 -5.23
CA MET A 84 8.14 7.50 -5.00
C MET A 84 8.12 8.48 -3.81
N PHE A 85 6.98 9.11 -3.52
CA PHE A 85 6.83 10.07 -2.42
C PHE A 85 6.72 9.43 -1.03
N THR A 86 6.70 8.09 -0.92
CA THR A 86 6.79 7.39 0.36
C THR A 86 8.21 6.93 0.68
N ALA A 87 9.18 7.23 -0.20
CA ALA A 87 10.57 6.91 0.05
C ALA A 87 11.10 7.66 1.27
N VAL A 88 11.81 6.92 2.12
CA VAL A 88 12.52 7.43 3.30
C VAL A 88 14.01 7.15 3.16
N THR A 89 14.84 8.03 3.72
CA THR A 89 16.27 7.79 3.82
C THR A 89 16.53 6.71 4.87
N ALA A 90 17.59 5.92 4.66
CA ALA A 90 18.08 5.06 5.72
C ALA A 90 18.42 5.92 6.95
N PRO A 91 18.12 5.44 8.17
CA PRO A 91 18.55 6.11 9.39
C PRO A 91 20.08 6.14 9.45
N GLU A 92 20.67 7.25 9.91
CA GLU A 92 22.13 7.42 9.97
C GLU A 92 22.75 6.60 11.11
N ASP A 93 22.00 6.40 12.21
CA ASP A 93 22.37 5.61 13.38
C ASP A 93 21.16 4.79 13.87
N GLU A 94 21.38 3.80 14.76
CA GLU A 94 20.31 2.90 15.27
C GLU A 94 19.16 3.65 15.97
N ASP A 95 19.44 4.80 16.56
CA ASP A 95 18.45 5.65 17.27
C ASP A 95 17.89 6.79 16.40
N ALA A 96 18.34 6.94 15.14
CA ALA A 96 17.93 8.03 14.27
C ALA A 96 16.61 7.72 13.53
N GLU A 97 15.68 8.67 13.49
CA GLU A 97 14.45 8.53 12.70
C GLU A 97 14.71 8.62 11.20
N SER A 98 14.03 7.78 10.41
CA SER A 98 14.07 7.87 8.94
C SER A 98 13.35 9.11 8.45
N LEU A 99 14.02 9.90 7.60
CA LEU A 99 13.48 11.13 7.05
C LEU A 99 12.87 10.89 5.65
N PRO A 100 11.75 11.55 5.30
CA PRO A 100 11.20 11.43 3.96
C PRO A 100 12.15 12.06 2.93
N VAL A 101 12.39 11.35 1.82
CA VAL A 101 13.25 11.84 0.72
C VAL A 101 12.67 13.10 0.10
N PHE A 102 11.34 13.19 0.03
CA PHE A 102 10.63 14.36 -0.49
C PHE A 102 10.09 15.20 0.66
N PRO A 103 10.37 16.51 0.69
CA PRO A 103 9.86 17.39 1.73
C PRO A 103 8.33 17.47 1.66
N LYS A 104 7.68 17.45 2.83
CA LYS A 104 6.27 17.82 2.95
C LYS A 104 6.20 19.32 2.64
N THR A 105 5.52 19.71 1.56
CA THR A 105 5.28 21.13 1.26
C THR A 105 4.45 21.73 2.40
N SER A 106 5.11 22.40 3.33
CA SER A 106 4.50 23.33 4.27
C SER A 106 4.37 24.67 3.58
N ARG A 107 3.26 24.87 2.87
CA ARG A 107 2.81 26.22 2.50
C ARG A 107 2.23 26.86 3.76
N ASN A 108 3.09 27.25 4.71
CA ASN A 108 2.92 28.30 5.74
C ASN A 108 3.94 28.11 6.89
N SER A 109 5.19 28.50 6.64
CA SER A 109 6.09 28.98 7.70
C SER A 109 6.26 30.48 7.45
N LYS A 110 5.51 31.29 8.20
CA LYS A 110 5.62 32.75 8.17
C LYS A 110 7.06 33.13 8.53
N THR A 111 7.68 33.93 7.65
CA THR A 111 8.69 34.95 7.96
C THR A 111 9.12 35.03 9.43
N THR A 112 10.20 34.35 9.78
CA THR A 112 11.03 34.75 10.93
C THR A 112 11.94 35.88 10.48
N THR A 113 11.44 37.11 10.63
CA THR A 113 12.26 38.32 10.57
C THR A 113 13.43 38.20 11.57
N PRO A 114 14.68 38.52 11.18
CA PRO A 114 15.78 38.58 12.14
C PRO A 114 15.48 39.70 13.14
N ARG A 115 15.34 39.35 14.42
CA ARG A 115 15.22 40.34 15.47
C ARG A 115 16.62 40.88 15.77
N GLU A 116 17.03 41.88 15.00
CA GLU A 116 18.11 42.78 15.37
C GLU A 116 17.70 43.58 16.61
N LYS A 117 18.41 43.37 17.72
CA LYS A 117 18.53 44.31 18.86
C LYS A 117 19.96 44.12 19.38
N ARG A 118 20.88 45.07 19.14
CA ARG A 118 21.09 46.29 19.94
C ARG A 118 21.15 46.01 21.43
#